data_AF-G3H7T3-F1
#
_entry.id   AF-G3H7T3-F1
#
_cell.length_a   1.000
_cell.length_b   1.000
_cell.length_c   1.000
_cell.angle_alpha   90.00
_cell.angle_beta   90.00
_cell.angle_gamma   90.00
#
_symmetry.space_group_name_H-M   'P 1'
#
loop_
_entity.id
_entity.type
_entity.pdbx_description
1 polymer ?
#
loop_
_entity_poly.entity_id
_entity_poly.type
_entity_poly.pdbx_seq_one_letter_code
_entity_poly.pdbx_strand_id
1 'polypeptide(L)' 'MAGAAEDVRTLFGAAIRAALEAWPALQIAVENGFGGVHTQEKAEWLGGAVEDYFIANGE' A
#
# COMPACT_ATOMS: atom_id res chain seq x y z
N MET A 1 10.27 12.49 -21.16
CA MET A 1 9.26 12.97 -20.20
C MET A 1 8.32 11.85 -19.72
N ALA A 2 7.89 10.90 -20.56
CA ALA A 2 7.06 9.77 -20.10
C ALA A 2 7.76 8.82 -19.09
N GLY A 3 9.04 8.49 -19.30
CA GLY A 3 9.78 7.59 -18.38
C GLY A 3 9.89 8.13 -16.94
N ALA A 4 10.18 9.43 -16.77
CA ALA A 4 10.30 10.03 -15.45
C ALA A 4 8.99 9.99 -14.64
N ALA A 5 7.83 10.04 -15.30
CA ALA A 5 6.54 9.93 -14.62
C ALA A 5 6.26 8.47 -14.16
N GLU A 6 6.71 7.49 -14.94
CA GLU A 6 6.62 6.07 -14.58
C GLU A 6 7.56 5.71 -13.42
N ASP A 7 8.76 6.29 -13.40
CA ASP A 7 9.72 6.17 -12.28
C ASP A 7 9.13 6.76 -10.99
N VAL A 8 8.48 7.92 -11.05
CA VAL A 8 7.83 8.56 -9.89
C VAL A 8 6.68 7.71 -9.35
N ARG A 9 5.84 7.14 -10.23
CA ARG A 9 4.76 6.24 -9.81
C ARG A 9 5.30 4.99 -9.12
N THR A 10 6.35 4.39 -9.68
CA THR A 10 7.00 3.21 -9.09
C THR A 10 7.57 3.53 -7.71
N LEU A 11 8.25 4.68 -7.56
CA LEU A 11 8.78 5.13 -6.28
C LEU A 11 7.66 5.42 -5.27
N PHE A 12 6.54 5.99 -5.72
CA PHE A 12 5.39 6.28 -4.89
C PHE A 12 4.73 5.00 -4.34
N GLY A 13 4.49 4.00 -5.20
CA GLY A 13 3.99 2.69 -4.77
C GLY A 13 4.93 2.00 -3.77
N ALA A 14 6.25 2.08 -3.99
CA ALA A 14 7.24 1.57 -3.04
C ALA A 14 7.20 2.29 -1.69
N ALA A 15 6.99 3.62 -1.70
CA ALA A 15 6.87 4.41 -0.47
C ALA A 15 5.60 4.07 0.32
N ILE A 16 4.46 3.86 -0.36
CA ILE A 16 3.22 3.41 0.27
C ILE A 16 3.43 2.05 0.95
N ARG A 17 4.04 1.08 0.24
CA ARG A 17 4.36 -0.23 0.82
C ARG A 17 5.22 -0.10 2.06
N ALA A 18 6.31 0.66 1.98
CA ALA A 18 7.19 0.89 3.12
C ALA A 18 6.45 1.52 4.32
N ALA A 19 5.53 2.46 4.07
CA ALA A 19 4.73 3.07 5.11
C ALA A 19 3.76 2.09 5.78
N LEU A 20 3.13 1.20 5.01
CA LEU A 20 2.24 0.16 5.53
C LEU A 20 3.00 -0.94 6.29
N GLU A 21 4.17 -1.35 5.80
CA GLU A 21 5.06 -2.28 6.50
C GLU A 21 5.53 -1.70 7.84
N ALA A 22 5.82 -0.40 7.88
CA ALA A 22 6.22 0.31 9.09
C ALA A 22 5.04 0.61 10.06
N TRP A 23 3.79 0.32 9.69
CA TRP A 23 2.62 0.64 10.53
C TRP A 23 2.35 -0.47 11.58
N PRO A 24 2.65 -0.25 12.87
CA PRO A 24 2.64 -1.35 13.85
C PRO A 24 1.26 -1.94 14.09
N ALA A 25 0.20 -1.12 14.03
CA ALA A 25 -1.16 -1.60 14.22
C ALA A 25 -1.59 -2.55 13.09
N LEU A 26 -1.14 -2.30 11.85
CA LEU A 26 -1.41 -3.19 10.72
C LEU A 26 -0.69 -4.52 10.90
N GLN A 27 0.58 -4.50 11.31
CA GLN A 27 1.35 -5.72 11.57
C GLN A 27 0.69 -6.56 12.66
N ILE A 28 0.31 -5.95 13.79
CA ILE A 28 -0.42 -6.64 14.88
C ILE A 28 -1.73 -7.25 14.36
N ALA A 29 -2.49 -6.53 13.54
CA ALA A 29 -3.75 -7.03 13.00
C ALA A 29 -3.57 -8.24 12.08
N VAL A 30 -2.51 -8.24 11.26
CA VAL A 30 -2.14 -9.35 10.38
C VAL A 30 -1.66 -10.55 11.18
N GLU A 31 -0.73 -10.35 12.10
CA GLU A 31 -0.18 -11.40 12.97
C GLU A 31 -1.25 -12.09 13.82
N ASN A 32 -2.23 -11.32 14.32
CA ASN A 32 -3.32 -11.85 15.14
C ASN A 32 -4.53 -12.33 14.32
N GLY A 33 -4.49 -12.26 12.99
CA GLY A 33 -5.59 -12.75 12.15
C GLY A 33 -6.88 -11.95 12.27
N PHE A 34 -6.83 -10.68 12.69
CA PHE A 34 -8.03 -9.84 12.85
C PHE A 34 -8.77 -9.60 11.52
N GLY A 35 -8.08 -9.73 10.39
CA GLY A 35 -8.66 -9.71 9.04
C GLY A 35 -9.35 -11.01 8.62
N GLY A 36 -9.33 -12.07 9.44
CA GLY A 36 -9.79 -13.41 9.10
C GLY A 36 -8.80 -14.20 8.25
N VAL A 37 -9.27 -15.25 7.57
CA VAL A 37 -8.42 -16.19 6.78
C VAL A 37 -7.60 -15.50 5.68
N HIS A 38 -8.04 -14.33 5.23
CA HIS A 38 -7.40 -13.54 4.17
C HIS A 38 -6.65 -12.30 4.70
N THR A 39 -6.24 -12.31 5.97
CA THR A 39 -5.65 -11.13 6.61
C THR A 39 -4.38 -10.63 5.91
N GLN A 40 -3.56 -11.54 5.38
CA GLN A 40 -2.34 -11.22 4.64
C GLN A 40 -2.67 -10.54 3.30
N GLU A 41 -3.59 -11.12 2.53
CA GLU A 41 -4.01 -10.60 1.22
C GLU A 41 -4.71 -9.25 1.37
N LYS A 42 -5.44 -9.02 2.47
CA LYS A 42 -6.04 -7.71 2.79
C LYS A 42 -4.99 -6.63 3.06
N ALA A 43 -3.90 -6.97 3.75
CA ALA A 43 -2.81 -6.03 3.99
C ALA A 43 -2.08 -5.69 2.68
N GLU A 44 -1.87 -6.67 1.80
CA GLU A 44 -1.28 -6.45 0.47
C GLU A 44 -2.20 -5.61 -0.43
N TRP A 45 -3.50 -5.91 -0.43
CA TRP A 45 -4.51 -5.14 -1.16
C TRP A 45 -4.56 -3.67 -0.72
N LEU A 46 -4.39 -3.41 0.58
CA LEU A 46 -4.41 -2.04 1.12
C LEU A 46 -3.35 -1.15 0.47
N GLY A 47 -2.18 -1.69 0.13
CA GLY A 47 -1.13 -0.94 -0.59
C GLY A 47 -1.62 -0.41 -1.94
N GLY A 48 -2.21 -1.29 -2.76
CA GLY A 48 -2.77 -0.92 -4.05
C GLY A 48 -3.95 0.05 -3.92
N ALA A 49 -4.84 -0.18 -2.95
CA ALA A 49 -5.99 0.68 -2.72
C ALA A 49 -5.59 2.12 -2.33
N VAL A 50 -4.53 2.27 -1.52
CA VAL A 50 -4.00 3.59 -1.15
C VAL A 50 -3.33 4.26 -2.36
N GLU A 51 -2.56 3.52 -3.15
CA GLU A 51 -1.94 4.04 -4.38
C GLU A 51 -3.01 4.54 -5.37
N ASP A 52 -4.02 3.71 -5.65
CA ASP A 52 -5.14 4.04 -6.52
C ASP A 52 -5.90 5.28 -6.03
N TYR A 53 -6.12 5.39 -4.71
CA TYR A 53 -6.77 6.56 -4.13
C TYR A 53 -5.99 7.85 -4.40
N PHE A 54 -4.68 7.86 -4.17
CA PHE A 54 -3.87 9.06 -4.43
C PHE A 54 -3.77 9.40 -5.91
N ILE A 55 -3.65 8.39 -6.79
CA ILE A 55 -3.63 8.60 -8.25
C ILE A 55 -4.96 9.17 -8.72
N ALA A 56 -6.08 8.69 -8.19
CA ALA A 56 -7.42 9.13 -8.58
C ALA A 56 -7.77 10.54 -8.08
N ASN A 57 -7.10 11.06 -7.05
CA ASN A 57 -7.42 12.34 -6.40
C ASN A 57 -6.29 13.40 -6.49
N GLY A 58 -5.21 13.12 -7.21
CA GLY A 58 -4.02 13.98 -7.30
C GLY A 58 -4.12 15.09 -8.36
N GLU A 59 -5.15 15.94 -8.26
CA GLU A 59 -5.32 17.14 -9.12
C GLU A 59 -4.19 18.18 -8.94
#